data_AF-A0A9P9IWE8-F1
#
_entry.id   AF-A0A9P9IWE8-F1
#
_cell.length_a   1.000
_cell.length_b   1.000
_cell.length_c   1.000
_cell.angle_alpha   90.00
_cell.angle_beta   90.00
_cell.angle_gamma   90.00
#
_symmetry.space_group_name_H-M   'P 1'
#
loop_
_entity.id
_entity.type
_entity.pdbx_description
1 polymer ?
#
loop_
_entity_poly.entity_id
_entity_poly.type
_entity_poly.pdbx_seq_one_letter_code
_entity_poly.pdbx_strand_id
1 'polypeptide(L)'
;MAAALRGLSDLTDTPPYARSVTSTAPSSPRIPPLRQNSGSQTPRVRPHATTLNIPGMTRSRVSPDGRIPSRDVAAKLVIVMVGLPARGKSYITKKLQRYLSWQQHDSRIFNVGNRRRVAAGRKVPVHPNLLPEPCHLDPPVHAASILLNGLPAPNLTTPPDEDEPDALDLNDAEAKEKDEIDQSAQFFDPKNATAAAMREQVAMETLDELLDYLLVSGGAVGILDATNSTIKRRQNIVNRIREREPKLGILFIESICRDPQVLEANMRLKLAGPDYRDKDPQQSLEDFKKRVAAYESAYVPLGDYEEHHDMQYIQMIDVGRKLVQYRLKGFLSNGISHYLASFNLAPRQIWITRHGQSVDNELGKLGGDSSLTEVGHYYGQALHRFITHKRKQWLMEQTSKKAQASFPPVPGDNTPPYPEMNRDWDSKNFCIWTSMLQRSVDTAEYFEADDDYDVKNWEMLNELNAGQFEEYQKRAKDKLNYIYPGVGGEGYLQVISRLRDMVREVERIEDHVMIIGHRSVCRVLMAYFMDLSLADITDMDVPLGMLYAIEPKPYGVAFHAYKYDEAMGWFNEMPNYKPQKAARHSI
;
A
#
# COMPACT_ATOMS: atom_id res chain seq x y z
N MET A 1 15.16 -74.13 31.02
CA MET A 1 16.02 -74.70 29.96
C MET A 1 15.09 -74.98 28.78
N ALA A 2 15.25 -74.32 27.62
CA ALA A 2 16.37 -74.39 26.66
C ALA A 2 16.15 -75.57 25.66
N ALA A 3 16.23 -75.39 24.34
CA ALA A 3 16.53 -74.16 23.58
C ALA A 3 15.99 -74.20 22.12
N ALA A 4 16.14 -73.05 21.45
CA ALA A 4 16.29 -72.86 20.00
C ALA A 4 15.03 -72.89 19.09
N LEU A 5 15.16 -72.11 18.00
CA LEU A 5 14.39 -72.16 16.74
C LEU A 5 12.88 -71.79 16.76
N ARG A 6 12.60 -70.54 17.13
CA ARG A 6 11.83 -69.64 16.24
C ARG A 6 12.55 -68.30 16.14
N GLY A 7 12.55 -67.70 14.96
CA GLY A 7 13.17 -66.39 14.70
C GLY A 7 12.47 -65.66 13.57
N LEU A 8 12.86 -64.39 13.35
CA LEU A 8 12.36 -63.47 12.33
C LEU A 8 10.92 -62.95 12.53
N SER A 9 10.75 -62.12 13.56
CA SER A 9 9.79 -61.02 13.58
C SER A 9 10.39 -59.84 14.36
N ASP A 10 10.16 -58.61 13.88
CA ASP A 10 10.56 -57.31 14.43
C ASP A 10 12.06 -56.99 14.61
N LEU A 11 12.49 -55.91 13.96
CA LEU A 11 13.72 -55.15 14.23
C LEU A 11 13.40 -53.66 14.14
N THR A 12 12.81 -53.10 15.20
CA THR A 12 12.59 -51.66 15.38
C THR A 12 13.23 -51.19 16.68
N ASP A 13 14.55 -50.99 16.66
CA ASP A 13 15.29 -50.43 17.79
C ASP A 13 16.41 -49.49 17.29
N THR A 14 16.21 -48.19 17.47
CA THR A 14 17.29 -47.19 17.40
C THR A 14 17.57 -46.67 18.82
N PRO A 15 18.85 -46.68 19.28
CA PRO A 15 19.12 -46.65 20.70
C PRO A 15 18.94 -45.26 21.33
N PRO A 16 18.36 -45.18 22.54
CA PRO A 16 18.46 -43.98 23.38
C PRO A 16 19.89 -43.82 23.92
N TYR A 17 20.17 -42.64 24.51
CA TYR A 17 21.46 -42.24 25.13
C TYR A 17 22.60 -41.80 24.20
N ALA A 18 22.43 -40.61 23.60
CA ALA A 18 23.53 -39.66 23.42
C ALA A 18 23.59 -38.66 24.59
N ARG A 19 23.67 -39.14 25.85
CA ARG A 19 23.91 -38.25 27.00
C ARG A 19 25.39 -37.89 27.05
N SER A 20 25.69 -36.59 26.94
CA SER A 20 27.04 -36.05 27.11
C SER A 20 27.66 -36.52 28.43
N VAL A 21 28.92 -36.99 28.38
CA VAL A 21 29.62 -37.60 29.51
C VAL A 21 29.61 -36.67 30.73
N THR A 22 29.08 -37.14 31.86
CA THR A 22 29.14 -36.40 33.12
C THR A 22 30.59 -36.26 33.57
N SER A 23 31.09 -35.03 33.65
CA SER A 23 32.42 -34.77 34.19
C SER A 23 32.50 -35.24 35.64
N THR A 24 33.55 -36.00 35.96
CA THR A 24 33.85 -36.48 37.32
C THR A 24 34.65 -35.48 38.16
N ALA A 25 34.94 -34.29 37.62
CA ALA A 25 35.51 -33.21 38.41
C ALA A 25 34.49 -32.74 39.48
N PRO A 26 34.89 -32.57 40.75
CA PRO A 26 33.98 -32.07 41.78
C PRO A 26 33.49 -30.67 41.39
N SER A 27 32.17 -30.46 41.48
CA SER A 27 31.56 -29.20 41.08
C SER A 27 32.10 -28.04 41.91
N SER A 28 32.95 -27.21 41.30
CA SER A 28 33.42 -25.96 41.91
C SER A 28 32.20 -25.16 42.38
N PRO A 29 32.19 -24.64 43.62
CA PRO A 29 31.03 -23.94 44.15
C PRO A 29 30.69 -22.76 43.23
N ARG A 30 29.56 -22.86 42.52
CA ARG A 30 29.02 -21.76 41.72
C ARG A 30 28.50 -20.70 42.67
N ILE A 31 29.41 -19.87 43.17
CA ILE A 31 29.12 -18.62 43.85
C ILE A 31 28.18 -17.85 42.92
N PRO A 32 26.90 -17.62 43.29
CA PRO A 32 26.01 -16.78 42.48
C PRO A 32 26.67 -15.40 42.36
N PRO A 33 26.59 -14.72 41.22
CA PRO A 33 27.25 -13.43 41.02
C PRO A 33 26.73 -12.42 42.05
N LEU A 34 27.49 -12.26 43.13
CA LEU A 34 27.24 -11.34 44.22
C LEU A 34 27.20 -9.94 43.61
N ARG A 35 26.00 -9.34 43.59
CA ARG A 35 25.83 -7.97 43.12
C ARG A 35 26.59 -7.05 44.07
N GLN A 36 27.82 -6.70 43.68
CA GLN A 36 28.49 -5.53 44.22
C GLN A 36 27.65 -4.31 43.84
N ASN A 37 26.80 -3.86 44.75
CA ASN A 37 26.15 -2.55 44.70
C ASN A 37 27.16 -1.45 45.12
N SER A 38 28.35 -1.47 44.51
CA SER A 38 29.35 -0.42 44.61
C SER A 38 28.91 0.78 43.76
N GLY A 39 28.04 1.61 44.35
CA GLY A 39 27.49 2.80 43.71
C GLY A 39 26.14 3.21 44.25
N SER A 40 26.12 4.00 45.32
CA SER A 40 25.01 4.90 45.59
C SER A 40 24.90 5.97 44.50
N GLN A 41 23.68 6.43 44.20
CA GLN A 41 23.40 7.54 43.26
C GLN A 41 23.78 7.30 41.79
N THR A 42 23.08 6.39 41.13
CA THR A 42 22.31 6.72 39.91
C THR A 42 21.40 5.55 39.54
N PRO A 43 20.12 5.77 39.18
CA PRO A 43 19.33 4.71 38.57
C PRO A 43 19.95 4.40 37.20
N ARG A 44 20.46 3.18 37.02
CA ARG A 44 20.89 2.69 35.69
C ARG A 44 19.66 2.56 34.79
N VAL A 45 19.28 3.65 34.14
CA VAL A 45 18.29 3.71 33.06
C VAL A 45 18.87 2.94 31.88
N ARG A 46 18.71 1.61 31.90
CA ARG A 46 18.95 0.80 30.72
C ARG A 46 17.94 1.25 29.66
N PRO A 47 18.36 1.59 28.43
CA PRO A 47 17.41 1.80 27.35
C PRO A 47 16.54 0.54 27.23
N HIS A 48 15.24 0.72 27.10
CA HIS A 48 14.32 -0.40 26.96
C HIS A 48 14.68 -1.19 25.71
N ALA A 49 14.94 -2.50 25.87
CA ALA A 49 15.24 -3.38 24.76
C ALA A 49 13.96 -3.63 23.95
N THR A 50 13.75 -2.82 22.91
CA THR A 50 12.70 -3.03 21.91
C THR A 50 12.94 -4.36 21.23
N THR A 51 11.93 -5.22 21.19
CA THR A 51 12.07 -6.52 20.53
C THR A 51 12.00 -6.34 19.02
N LEU A 52 12.90 -6.98 18.26
CA LEU A 52 12.81 -7.01 16.80
C LEU A 52 11.61 -7.87 16.39
N ASN A 53 10.46 -7.22 16.24
CA ASN A 53 9.18 -7.83 15.90
C ASN A 53 8.97 -7.66 14.38
N ILE A 54 9.41 -8.65 13.59
CA ILE A 54 9.17 -8.74 12.15
C ILE A 54 8.25 -9.94 11.93
N PRO A 55 6.95 -9.73 11.68
CA PRO A 55 5.99 -10.79 11.39
C PRO A 55 6.46 -11.71 10.27
N GLY A 56 6.23 -13.02 10.44
CA GLY A 56 6.75 -14.06 9.53
C GLY A 56 8.22 -14.44 9.74
N MET A 57 9.09 -13.52 10.18
CA MET A 57 10.52 -13.82 10.43
C MET A 57 10.81 -14.15 11.90
N THR A 58 10.35 -13.31 12.83
CA THR A 58 10.70 -13.41 14.25
C THR A 58 9.54 -13.95 15.07
N ARG A 59 9.84 -14.88 15.98
CA ARG A 59 8.91 -15.38 17.00
C ARG A 59 9.59 -15.31 18.36
N SER A 60 8.86 -14.90 19.39
CA SER A 60 9.39 -14.77 20.75
C SER A 60 8.33 -15.16 21.78
N ARG A 61 8.76 -15.43 23.03
CA ARG A 61 7.82 -15.69 24.14
C ARG A 61 6.96 -14.46 24.50
N VAL A 62 7.27 -13.28 23.96
CA VAL A 62 6.49 -12.05 24.18
C VAL A 62 5.64 -11.63 22.98
N SER A 63 5.96 -12.15 21.79
CA SER A 63 5.22 -12.07 20.52
C SER A 63 5.36 -13.39 19.74
N PRO A 64 4.42 -14.35 19.86
CA PRO A 64 4.46 -15.60 19.12
C PRO A 64 4.29 -15.40 17.60
N ASP A 65 3.52 -14.38 17.21
CA ASP A 65 3.12 -14.11 15.81
C ASP A 65 4.05 -13.10 15.12
N GLY A 66 5.07 -12.61 15.84
CA GLY A 66 6.03 -11.61 15.36
C GLY A 66 5.51 -10.17 15.28
N ARG A 67 4.22 -9.94 15.56
CA ARG A 67 3.61 -8.59 15.64
C ARG A 67 4.15 -7.80 16.84
N ILE A 68 3.97 -6.47 16.85
CA ILE A 68 4.39 -5.63 17.98
C ILE A 68 3.41 -5.82 19.15
N PRO A 69 3.84 -6.33 20.33
CA PRO A 69 2.94 -6.53 21.45
C PRO A 69 2.34 -5.22 21.96
N SER A 70 1.09 -5.23 22.42
CA SER A 70 0.42 -4.03 22.96
C SER A 70 1.21 -3.33 24.07
N ARG A 71 1.97 -4.11 24.86
CA ARG A 71 2.87 -3.66 25.94
C ARG A 71 4.22 -3.07 25.49
N ASP A 72 4.69 -3.34 24.28
CA ASP A 72 6.00 -2.83 23.78
C ASP A 72 5.79 -1.48 23.08
N VAL A 73 5.33 -0.48 23.84
CA VAL A 73 4.97 0.83 23.28
C VAL A 73 6.19 1.60 22.74
N ALA A 74 7.39 1.24 23.19
CA ALA A 74 8.65 1.75 22.65
C ALA A 74 8.94 1.26 21.21
N ALA A 75 8.28 0.20 20.75
CA ALA A 75 8.32 -0.27 19.36
C ALA A 75 7.22 0.33 18.47
N LYS A 76 6.19 0.97 19.05
CA LYS A 76 5.10 1.65 18.32
C LYS A 76 5.50 3.04 17.84
N LEU A 77 4.85 3.53 16.78
CA LEU A 77 5.27 4.76 16.09
C LEU A 77 4.11 5.70 15.74
N VAL A 78 4.22 6.98 16.12
CA VAL A 78 3.45 8.09 15.55
C VAL A 78 4.25 8.69 14.39
N ILE A 79 3.62 8.79 13.22
CA ILE A 79 4.16 9.47 12.06
C ILE A 79 3.41 10.80 11.90
N VAL A 80 4.15 11.91 11.89
CA VAL A 80 3.59 13.27 11.80
C VAL A 80 3.99 13.85 10.44
N MET A 81 3.02 14.03 9.54
CA MET A 81 3.30 14.64 8.24
C MET A 81 3.51 16.14 8.37
N VAL A 82 4.45 16.69 7.59
CA VAL A 82 4.80 18.12 7.57
C VAL A 82 4.87 18.62 6.13
N GLY A 83 4.55 19.90 5.92
CA GLY A 83 4.74 20.61 4.66
C GLY A 83 3.46 21.24 4.12
N LEU A 84 3.61 22.00 3.04
CA LEU A 84 2.57 22.86 2.46
C LEU A 84 1.43 22.08 1.76
N PRO A 85 0.29 22.71 1.45
CA PRO A 85 -0.70 22.14 0.54
C PRO A 85 -0.09 21.79 -0.83
N ALA A 86 -0.69 20.83 -1.56
CA ALA A 86 -0.23 20.35 -2.87
C ALA A 86 1.25 19.90 -2.99
N ARG A 87 1.92 19.49 -1.90
CA ARG A 87 3.30 18.94 -1.98
C ARG A 87 3.40 17.39 -2.01
N GLY A 88 2.27 16.67 -1.87
CA GLY A 88 2.21 15.20 -2.01
C GLY A 88 1.88 14.37 -0.75
N LYS A 89 1.78 14.99 0.44
CA LYS A 89 1.53 14.29 1.74
C LYS A 89 0.50 13.15 1.71
N SER A 90 -0.70 13.38 1.15
CA SER A 90 -1.78 12.38 1.14
C SER A 90 -1.58 11.22 0.15
N TYR A 91 -0.64 11.34 -0.81
CA TYR A 91 -0.15 10.22 -1.63
C TYR A 91 0.88 9.40 -0.83
N ILE A 92 1.82 10.09 -0.18
CA ILE A 92 2.86 9.46 0.66
C ILE A 92 2.23 8.63 1.78
N THR A 93 1.28 9.20 2.53
CA THR A 93 0.63 8.50 3.65
C THR A 93 -0.16 7.27 3.22
N LYS A 94 -0.89 7.32 2.09
CA LYS A 94 -1.59 6.16 1.51
C LYS A 94 -0.61 5.03 1.16
N LYS A 95 0.43 5.31 0.35
CA LYS A 95 1.45 4.29 0.01
C LYS A 95 2.12 3.72 1.25
N LEU A 96 2.44 4.58 2.23
CA LEU A 96 3.10 4.18 3.46
C LEU A 96 2.23 3.29 4.36
N GLN A 97 0.95 3.61 4.56
CA GLN A 97 0.03 2.76 5.30
C GLN A 97 -0.21 1.43 4.58
N ARG A 98 -0.39 1.41 3.25
CA ARG A 98 -0.52 0.17 2.46
C ARG A 98 0.67 -0.77 2.67
N TYR A 99 1.89 -0.23 2.53
CA TYR A 99 3.15 -0.98 2.72
C TYR A 99 3.33 -1.51 4.15
N LEU A 100 3.08 -0.69 5.17
CA LEU A 100 3.18 -1.12 6.58
C LEU A 100 2.09 -2.16 6.93
N SER A 101 0.87 -1.99 6.44
CA SER A 101 -0.25 -2.92 6.68
C SER A 101 0.02 -4.29 6.05
N TRP A 102 0.53 -4.31 4.81
CA TRP A 102 0.97 -5.52 4.12
C TRP A 102 2.13 -6.21 4.88
N GLN A 103 3.05 -5.44 5.47
CA GLN A 103 4.08 -5.94 6.40
C GLN A 103 3.58 -6.35 7.81
N GLN A 104 2.26 -6.46 8.03
CA GLN A 104 1.65 -6.84 9.31
C GLN A 104 1.87 -5.82 10.44
N HIS A 105 2.24 -4.58 10.12
CA HIS A 105 2.28 -3.47 11.07
C HIS A 105 0.96 -2.72 10.97
N ASP A 106 0.02 -3.05 11.86
CA ASP A 106 -1.36 -2.53 11.86
C ASP A 106 -1.37 -0.99 11.88
N SER A 107 -1.65 -0.37 10.73
CA SER A 107 -1.39 1.05 10.45
C SER A 107 -2.65 1.81 10.07
N ARG A 108 -2.84 3.04 10.59
CA ARG A 108 -4.03 3.85 10.31
C ARG A 108 -3.69 5.33 10.06
N ILE A 109 -4.37 5.94 9.08
CA ILE A 109 -4.26 7.36 8.74
C ILE A 109 -5.35 8.17 9.45
N PHE A 110 -4.94 9.28 10.05
CA PHE A 110 -5.78 10.25 10.76
C PHE A 110 -5.64 11.60 10.03
N ASN A 111 -6.56 11.88 9.11
CA ASN A 111 -6.50 13.07 8.26
C ASN A 111 -7.31 14.23 8.88
N VAL A 112 -6.62 15.26 9.35
CA VAL A 112 -7.21 16.43 10.01
C VAL A 112 -8.11 17.22 9.04
N GLY A 113 -7.83 17.19 7.74
CA GLY A 113 -8.66 17.83 6.71
C GLY A 113 -10.03 17.17 6.54
N ASN A 114 -10.13 15.85 6.69
CA ASN A 114 -11.39 15.12 6.70
C ASN A 114 -12.18 15.40 7.98
N ARG A 115 -11.53 15.33 9.16
CA ARG A 115 -12.15 15.68 10.45
C ARG A 115 -12.71 17.11 10.45
N ARG A 116 -11.95 18.07 9.93
CA ARG A 116 -12.38 19.47 9.72
C ARG A 116 -13.64 19.57 8.85
N ARG A 117 -13.70 18.87 7.71
CA ARG A 117 -14.88 18.91 6.83
C ARG A 117 -16.13 18.34 7.51
N VAL A 118 -16.00 17.27 8.29
CA VAL A 118 -17.12 16.70 9.09
C VAL A 118 -17.57 17.67 10.19
N ALA A 119 -16.63 18.30 10.91
CA ALA A 119 -16.95 19.31 11.92
C ALA A 119 -17.63 20.56 11.33
N ALA A 120 -17.30 20.91 10.09
CA ALA A 120 -17.93 21.98 9.31
C ALA A 120 -19.24 21.57 8.59
N GLY A 121 -19.89 20.48 9.01
CA GLY A 121 -21.20 20.05 8.50
C GLY A 121 -21.20 19.31 7.16
N ARG A 122 -20.14 19.42 6.35
CA ARG A 122 -20.08 18.77 5.04
C ARG A 122 -20.03 17.25 5.16
N LYS A 123 -20.96 16.58 4.46
CA LYS A 123 -20.98 15.12 4.26
C LYS A 123 -19.72 14.67 3.51
N VAL A 124 -18.66 14.32 4.25
CA VAL A 124 -17.54 13.56 3.71
C VAL A 124 -18.01 12.13 3.45
N PRO A 125 -17.72 11.50 2.30
CA PRO A 125 -17.91 10.07 2.11
C PRO A 125 -16.94 9.30 3.00
N VAL A 126 -17.37 9.05 4.24
CA VAL A 126 -16.69 8.17 5.20
C VAL A 126 -17.17 6.75 4.89
N HIS A 127 -16.44 6.02 4.05
CA HIS A 127 -16.63 4.57 3.92
C HIS A 127 -16.16 3.90 5.23
N PRO A 128 -17.05 3.32 6.04
CA PRO A 128 -16.68 2.65 7.28
C PRO A 128 -16.43 1.17 6.97
N ASN A 129 -15.16 0.81 6.73
CA ASN A 129 -14.67 -0.57 6.60
C ASN A 129 -15.57 -1.55 5.80
N LEU A 130 -15.63 -1.45 4.47
CA LEU A 130 -15.66 -2.61 3.54
C LEU A 130 -15.71 -2.16 2.08
N LEU A 131 -14.89 -2.81 1.24
CA LEU A 131 -14.86 -2.78 -0.23
C LEU A 131 -14.62 -1.40 -0.91
N PRO A 132 -13.87 -1.37 -2.03
CA PRO A 132 -13.97 -0.26 -2.98
C PRO A 132 -15.34 -0.30 -3.68
N GLU A 133 -16.06 0.81 -3.63
CA GLU A 133 -17.08 1.08 -4.64
C GLU A 133 -16.44 1.04 -6.03
N PRO A 134 -17.16 0.56 -7.06
CA PRO A 134 -16.63 0.56 -8.42
C PRO A 134 -16.29 1.99 -8.85
N CYS A 135 -15.25 2.14 -9.66
CA CYS A 135 -15.08 3.38 -10.41
C CYS A 135 -16.34 3.58 -11.26
N HIS A 136 -17.09 4.66 -10.99
CA HIS A 136 -18.03 5.17 -11.98
C HIS A 136 -17.20 5.63 -13.18
N LEU A 137 -17.08 4.74 -14.17
CA LEU A 137 -16.90 5.16 -15.54
C LEU A 137 -18.20 5.88 -15.91
N ASP A 138 -18.12 7.17 -16.21
CA ASP A 138 -19.24 7.85 -16.86
C ASP A 138 -19.53 7.11 -18.17
N PRO A 139 -20.80 6.81 -18.49
CA PRO A 139 -21.14 6.24 -19.79
C PRO A 139 -20.69 7.22 -20.88
N PRO A 140 -20.26 6.74 -22.06
CA PRO A 140 -19.76 7.61 -23.11
C PRO A 140 -20.84 8.64 -23.47
N VAL A 141 -20.51 9.93 -23.27
CA VAL A 141 -21.42 11.04 -23.57
C VAL A 141 -21.88 10.92 -25.02
N HIS A 142 -23.19 10.97 -25.22
CA HIS A 142 -23.79 10.73 -26.53
C HIS A 142 -23.15 11.59 -27.62
N ALA A 143 -22.92 10.98 -28.78
CA ALA A 143 -22.36 11.65 -29.95
C ALA A 143 -23.16 12.91 -30.32
N ALA A 144 -22.44 13.94 -30.77
CA ALA A 144 -23.01 15.27 -31.00
C ALA A 144 -24.25 15.26 -31.89
N SER A 145 -25.30 15.96 -31.46
CA SER A 145 -26.51 16.18 -32.24
C SER A 145 -26.20 16.95 -33.52
N ILE A 146 -26.34 16.30 -34.68
CA ILE A 146 -26.09 16.90 -35.99
C ILE A 146 -27.13 18.00 -36.24
N LEU A 147 -26.70 19.26 -36.20
CA LEU A 147 -27.51 20.41 -36.60
C LEU A 147 -27.48 20.55 -38.12
N LEU A 148 -28.60 20.25 -38.79
CA LEU A 148 -28.80 20.62 -40.19
C LEU A 148 -29.41 22.03 -40.24
N ASN A 149 -28.73 22.99 -40.85
CA ASN A 149 -29.16 24.38 -41.01
C ASN A 149 -29.57 25.12 -39.70
N GLY A 150 -29.00 24.72 -38.56
CA GLY A 150 -28.92 25.58 -37.36
C GLY A 150 -30.15 25.65 -36.45
N LEU A 151 -31.16 24.78 -36.61
CA LEU A 151 -32.30 24.68 -35.69
C LEU A 151 -32.56 23.24 -35.24
N PRO A 152 -32.93 23.00 -33.96
CA PRO A 152 -33.35 21.68 -33.48
C PRO A 152 -34.79 21.34 -33.94
N ALA A 153 -35.07 20.05 -34.10
CA ALA A 153 -36.40 19.56 -34.49
C ALA A 153 -37.39 19.55 -33.30
N PRO A 154 -38.70 19.78 -33.53
CA PRO A 154 -39.71 19.77 -32.48
C PRO A 154 -40.18 18.35 -32.12
N ASN A 155 -40.36 18.09 -30.82
CA ASN A 155 -40.98 16.86 -30.31
C ASN A 155 -42.50 16.99 -30.19
N LEU A 156 -43.21 15.86 -30.32
CA LEU A 156 -44.67 15.76 -30.21
C LEU A 156 -45.14 15.53 -28.76
N THR A 157 -46.36 15.98 -28.47
CA THR A 157 -47.11 15.79 -27.20
C THR A 157 -47.76 14.39 -27.15
N THR A 158 -48.41 13.83 -26.12
CA THR A 158 -49.25 14.23 -24.93
C THR A 158 -49.45 12.93 -24.07
N PRO A 159 -50.27 12.79 -22.99
CA PRO A 159 -50.98 13.71 -22.06
C PRO A 159 -50.68 13.42 -20.53
N PRO A 160 -51.39 14.03 -19.53
CA PRO A 160 -51.06 13.97 -18.09
C PRO A 160 -52.15 13.33 -17.16
N ASP A 161 -52.25 13.81 -15.90
CA ASP A 161 -53.19 13.48 -14.77
C ASP A 161 -52.84 12.16 -13.99
N GLU A 162 -52.97 11.96 -12.66
CA GLU A 162 -53.61 12.55 -11.44
C GLU A 162 -52.62 12.37 -10.22
N ASP A 163 -52.67 12.92 -8.98
CA ASP A 163 -53.30 14.06 -8.24
C ASP A 163 -52.57 14.25 -6.85
N GLU A 164 -52.96 15.21 -5.99
CA GLU A 164 -52.37 15.57 -4.64
C GLU A 164 -53.23 15.03 -3.43
N PRO A 165 -53.08 15.36 -2.10
CA PRO A 165 -52.26 16.39 -1.40
C PRO A 165 -51.56 15.98 -0.05
N ASP A 166 -50.96 17.00 0.59
CA ASP A 166 -50.44 17.20 1.97
C ASP A 166 -50.86 16.29 3.17
N ALA A 167 -49.90 16.11 4.11
CA ALA A 167 -49.90 16.75 5.45
C ALA A 167 -49.27 15.91 6.60
N LEU A 168 -48.22 16.44 7.25
CA LEU A 168 -48.15 16.72 8.72
C LEU A 168 -46.71 17.00 9.18
N ASP A 169 -46.42 18.26 9.50
CA ASP A 169 -45.20 18.67 10.18
C ASP A 169 -45.43 18.72 11.70
N LEU A 170 -44.55 18.07 12.48
CA LEU A 170 -44.48 18.12 13.94
C LEU A 170 -43.05 17.82 14.41
N ASN A 171 -42.14 18.79 14.36
CA ASN A 171 -41.21 19.08 15.46
C ASN A 171 -40.47 20.42 15.26
N ASP A 172 -41.23 21.52 15.39
CA ASP A 172 -40.68 22.86 15.54
C ASP A 172 -39.90 22.97 16.87
N ALA A 173 -38.57 22.84 16.79
CA ALA A 173 -37.67 22.83 17.95
C ALA A 173 -36.35 23.56 17.64
N GLU A 174 -36.44 24.72 16.99
CA GLU A 174 -35.34 25.66 16.67
C GLU A 174 -33.99 24.98 16.40
N ALA A 175 -33.97 24.09 15.40
CA ALA A 175 -32.74 23.51 14.88
C ALA A 175 -31.94 24.58 14.13
N LYS A 176 -31.26 25.46 14.88
CA LYS A 176 -30.40 26.53 14.36
C LYS A 176 -29.58 26.01 13.19
N GLU A 177 -29.79 26.62 12.03
CA GLU A 177 -29.00 26.32 10.84
C GLU A 177 -27.52 26.41 11.21
N LYS A 178 -26.80 25.29 11.09
CA LYS A 178 -25.36 25.29 11.30
C LYS A 178 -24.75 25.89 10.05
N ASP A 179 -24.50 27.20 10.09
CA ASP A 179 -23.77 27.95 9.07
C ASP A 179 -22.71 27.07 8.42
N GLU A 180 -22.78 26.84 7.09
CA GLU A 180 -21.72 26.11 6.37
C GLU A 180 -20.41 26.88 6.55
N ILE A 181 -19.55 26.40 7.45
CA ILE A 181 -18.33 27.11 7.84
C ILE A 181 -17.44 27.23 6.59
N ASP A 182 -17.28 28.45 6.08
CA ASP A 182 -16.58 28.70 4.83
C ASP A 182 -15.17 28.06 4.81
N GLN A 183 -14.83 27.51 3.64
CA GLN A 183 -13.59 26.78 3.37
C GLN A 183 -12.70 27.51 2.36
N SER A 184 -12.97 28.79 2.07
CA SER A 184 -12.10 29.68 1.28
C SER A 184 -10.74 29.92 1.94
N ALA A 185 -9.83 30.58 1.22
CA ALA A 185 -8.56 31.06 1.74
C ALA A 185 -8.68 31.90 3.03
N GLN A 186 -9.80 32.59 3.29
CA GLN A 186 -10.00 33.41 4.49
C GLN A 186 -10.05 32.59 5.79
N PHE A 187 -10.53 31.35 5.71
CA PHE A 187 -10.47 30.40 6.83
C PHE A 187 -9.04 29.94 7.15
N PHE A 188 -8.14 30.01 6.16
CA PHE A 188 -6.75 29.53 6.29
C PHE A 188 -5.74 30.61 6.68
N ASP A 189 -6.07 31.89 6.60
CA ASP A 189 -5.21 33.02 7.02
C ASP A 189 -4.67 32.81 8.46
N PRO A 190 -3.35 32.94 8.70
CA PRO A 190 -2.77 32.94 10.05
C PRO A 190 -3.32 34.02 10.99
N LYS A 191 -3.83 35.14 10.46
CA LYS A 191 -4.42 36.26 11.24
C LYS A 191 -5.81 35.94 11.78
N ASN A 192 -6.52 34.98 11.18
CA ASN A 192 -7.86 34.59 11.61
C ASN A 192 -7.78 33.72 12.87
N ALA A 193 -7.78 34.37 14.04
CA ALA A 193 -7.57 33.74 15.34
C ALA A 193 -8.62 32.67 15.68
N THR A 194 -9.89 32.86 15.31
CA THR A 194 -10.97 31.89 15.59
C THR A 194 -10.82 30.64 14.71
N ALA A 195 -10.60 30.81 13.40
CA ALA A 195 -10.33 29.69 12.51
C ALA A 195 -8.98 29.02 12.82
N ALA A 196 -7.99 29.74 13.34
CA ALA A 196 -6.74 29.16 13.82
C ALA A 196 -6.94 28.29 15.08
N ALA A 197 -7.73 28.76 16.05
CA ALA A 197 -8.09 27.99 17.25
C ALA A 197 -8.88 26.71 16.90
N MET A 198 -9.89 26.80 16.02
CA MET A 198 -10.62 25.64 15.50
C MET A 198 -9.70 24.63 14.80
N ARG A 199 -8.73 25.12 13.99
CA ARG A 199 -7.70 24.29 13.34
C ARG A 199 -6.65 23.72 14.30
N GLU A 200 -6.57 24.21 15.54
CA GLU A 200 -5.75 23.62 16.62
C GLU A 200 -6.55 22.52 17.33
N GLN A 201 -7.78 22.83 17.79
CA GLN A 201 -8.67 21.90 18.47
C GLN A 201 -8.88 20.61 17.67
N VAL A 202 -9.38 20.71 16.43
CA VAL A 202 -9.66 19.53 15.58
C VAL A 202 -8.39 18.71 15.33
N ALA A 203 -7.20 19.33 15.31
CA ALA A 203 -5.94 18.62 15.13
C ALA A 203 -5.49 17.87 16.38
N MET A 204 -5.77 18.40 17.58
CA MET A 204 -5.45 17.75 18.85
C MET A 204 -6.45 16.64 19.19
N GLU A 205 -7.74 16.83 18.90
CA GLU A 205 -8.74 15.76 18.97
C GLU A 205 -8.37 14.59 18.04
N THR A 206 -7.97 14.89 16.80
CA THR A 206 -7.47 13.88 15.84
C THR A 206 -6.17 13.19 16.32
N LEU A 207 -5.35 13.86 17.13
CA LEU A 207 -4.15 13.26 17.74
C LEU A 207 -4.49 12.36 18.93
N ASP A 208 -5.46 12.73 19.76
CA ASP A 208 -5.92 11.87 20.86
C ASP A 208 -6.60 10.60 20.32
N GLU A 209 -7.40 10.67 19.23
CA GLU A 209 -7.91 9.49 18.52
C GLU A 209 -6.78 8.55 18.03
N LEU A 210 -5.69 9.12 17.54
CA LEU A 210 -4.51 8.38 17.06
C LEU A 210 -3.82 7.68 18.23
N LEU A 211 -3.70 8.36 19.37
CA LEU A 211 -3.11 7.80 20.58
C LEU A 211 -3.99 6.71 21.20
N ASP A 212 -5.32 6.84 21.18
CA ASP A 212 -6.24 5.79 21.63
C ASP A 212 -6.19 4.55 20.72
N TYR A 213 -6.03 4.73 19.41
CA TYR A 213 -5.78 3.62 18.48
C TYR A 213 -4.47 2.87 18.80
N LEU A 214 -3.38 3.59 19.07
CA LEU A 214 -2.08 2.98 19.39
C LEU A 214 -2.04 2.36 20.79
N LEU A 215 -2.59 3.02 21.81
CA LEU A 215 -2.47 2.62 23.21
C LEU A 215 -3.55 1.62 23.62
N VAL A 216 -4.80 1.82 23.20
CA VAL A 216 -5.96 1.00 23.61
C VAL A 216 -6.34 -0.03 22.54
N SER A 217 -6.43 0.38 21.27
CA SER A 217 -6.89 -0.52 20.18
C SER A 217 -5.80 -1.47 19.66
N GLY A 218 -4.60 -1.45 20.25
CA GLY A 218 -3.50 -2.36 19.92
C GLY A 218 -2.66 -1.97 18.68
N GLY A 219 -2.97 -0.87 18.00
CA GLY A 219 -2.33 -0.47 16.75
C GLY A 219 -0.81 -0.31 16.83
N ALA A 220 -0.12 -0.53 15.70
CA ALA A 220 1.34 -0.44 15.60
C ALA A 220 1.83 0.95 15.16
N VAL A 221 1.18 1.53 14.14
CA VAL A 221 1.57 2.84 13.57
C VAL A 221 0.35 3.76 13.33
N GLY A 222 0.44 4.98 13.82
CA GLY A 222 -0.58 6.02 13.62
C GLY A 222 -0.02 7.16 12.79
N ILE A 223 -0.68 7.54 11.68
CA ILE A 223 -0.18 8.54 10.73
C ILE A 223 -1.07 9.79 10.73
N LEU A 224 -0.57 10.91 11.22
CA LEU A 224 -1.27 12.20 11.28
C LEU A 224 -1.05 13.01 9.98
N ASP A 225 -2.03 13.03 9.07
CA ASP A 225 -1.99 13.82 7.83
C ASP A 225 -2.57 15.23 8.05
N ALA A 226 -1.66 16.19 8.23
CA ALA A 226 -1.91 17.62 8.36
C ALA A 226 -0.72 18.42 7.81
N THR A 227 -0.77 19.76 7.80
CA THR A 227 0.36 20.58 7.32
C THR A 227 1.49 20.72 8.34
N ASN A 228 1.17 20.80 9.64
CA ASN A 228 2.10 20.91 10.77
C ASN A 228 3.27 21.88 10.54
N SER A 229 2.98 22.98 9.83
CA SER A 229 3.94 23.88 9.19
C SER A 229 4.61 24.88 10.13
N THR A 230 4.25 24.88 11.42
CA THR A 230 4.79 25.79 12.43
C THR A 230 5.47 25.01 13.56
N ILE A 231 6.59 25.51 14.07
CA ILE A 231 7.29 24.95 15.24
C ILE A 231 6.33 24.76 16.43
N LYS A 232 5.50 25.76 16.74
CA LYS A 232 4.54 25.70 17.86
C LYS A 232 3.58 24.50 17.75
N ARG A 233 3.03 24.22 16.56
CA ARG A 233 2.16 23.04 16.34
C ARG A 233 2.93 21.73 16.56
N ARG A 234 4.18 21.64 16.08
CA ARG A 234 5.03 20.46 16.26
C ARG A 234 5.40 20.24 17.73
N GLN A 235 5.72 21.31 18.46
CA GLN A 235 5.97 21.28 19.90
C GLN A 235 4.72 20.83 20.68
N ASN A 236 3.54 21.39 20.39
CA ASN A 236 2.28 20.95 21.00
C ASN A 236 2.01 19.45 20.78
N ILE A 237 2.21 18.95 19.55
CA ILE A 237 2.06 17.53 19.22
C ILE A 237 3.04 16.65 20.02
N VAL A 238 4.32 17.04 20.11
CA VAL A 238 5.32 16.28 20.87
C VAL A 238 5.01 16.28 22.36
N ASN A 239 4.64 17.42 22.94
CA ASN A 239 4.23 17.52 24.34
C ASN A 239 3.04 16.59 24.61
N ARG A 240 1.96 16.69 23.82
CA ARG A 240 0.76 15.86 23.97
C ARG A 240 1.03 14.36 23.87
N ILE A 241 1.91 13.95 22.95
CA ILE A 241 2.33 12.55 22.85
C ILE A 241 3.13 12.12 24.09
N ARG A 242 4.07 12.95 24.58
CA ARG A 242 4.92 12.63 25.75
C ARG A 242 4.14 12.64 27.07
N GLU A 243 3.10 13.46 27.19
CA GLU A 243 2.13 13.45 28.29
C GLU A 243 1.36 12.13 28.35
N ARG A 244 0.89 11.64 27.18
CA ARG A 244 0.07 10.43 27.08
C ARG A 244 0.89 9.14 27.22
N GLU A 245 2.06 9.05 26.60
CA GLU A 245 3.05 7.97 26.82
C GLU A 245 4.48 8.43 26.42
N PRO A 246 5.39 8.69 27.38
CA PRO A 246 6.71 9.26 27.10
C PRO A 246 7.62 8.35 26.26
N LYS A 247 7.37 7.04 26.15
CA LYS A 247 8.20 6.07 25.42
C LYS A 247 7.84 5.93 23.93
N LEU A 248 6.70 6.46 23.50
CA LEU A 248 6.18 6.23 22.15
C LEU A 248 7.12 6.83 21.08
N GLY A 249 7.32 6.11 19.98
CA GLY A 249 8.09 6.64 18.84
C GLY A 249 7.36 7.82 18.19
N ILE A 250 8.10 8.87 17.82
CA ILE A 250 7.58 9.99 17.00
C ILE A 250 8.53 10.15 15.83
N LEU A 251 8.01 10.18 14.60
CA LEU A 251 8.78 10.42 13.38
C LEU A 251 8.09 11.51 12.54
N PHE A 252 8.79 12.60 12.26
CA PHE A 252 8.29 13.60 11.33
C PHE A 252 8.66 13.22 9.89
N ILE A 253 7.71 13.36 8.96
CA ILE A 253 7.94 13.19 7.51
C ILE A 253 7.51 14.46 6.80
N GLU A 254 8.49 15.24 6.34
CA GLU A 254 8.25 16.47 5.59
C GLU A 254 8.24 16.22 4.09
N SER A 255 7.23 16.76 3.42
CA SER A 255 7.01 16.64 1.98
C SER A 255 7.28 17.99 1.32
N ILE A 256 8.45 18.10 0.71
CA ILE A 256 8.93 19.30 0.01
C ILE A 256 8.87 19.02 -1.50
N CYS A 257 8.28 19.94 -2.25
CA CYS A 257 8.33 19.95 -3.71
C CYS A 257 8.70 21.37 -4.15
N ARG A 258 9.74 21.48 -4.98
CA ARG A 258 10.30 22.69 -5.57
C ARG A 258 10.10 22.71 -7.09
N ASP A 259 10.01 21.53 -7.70
CA ASP A 259 9.71 21.35 -9.11
C ASP A 259 8.35 21.98 -9.51
N PRO A 260 8.32 22.98 -10.41
CA PRO A 260 7.09 23.67 -10.78
C PRO A 260 6.05 22.77 -11.46
N GLN A 261 6.46 21.82 -12.29
CA GLN A 261 5.54 20.91 -12.98
C GLN A 261 4.89 19.96 -11.99
N VAL A 262 5.67 19.40 -11.06
CA VAL A 262 5.18 18.51 -10.01
C VAL A 262 4.21 19.27 -9.09
N LEU A 263 4.47 20.55 -8.80
CA LEU A 263 3.53 21.40 -8.07
C LEU A 263 2.23 21.63 -8.86
N GLU A 264 2.31 22.02 -10.13
CA GLU A 264 1.14 22.23 -11.01
C GLU A 264 0.25 20.99 -11.11
N ALA A 265 0.87 19.81 -11.24
CA ALA A 265 0.20 18.52 -11.24
C ALA A 265 -0.57 18.27 -9.93
N ASN A 266 0.11 18.47 -8.79
CA ASN A 266 -0.52 18.34 -7.48
C ASN A 266 -1.61 19.42 -7.21
N MET A 267 -1.53 20.58 -7.85
CA MET A 267 -2.57 21.63 -7.77
C MET A 267 -3.82 21.21 -8.54
N ARG A 268 -3.73 20.79 -9.82
CA ARG A 268 -4.88 20.23 -10.57
C ARG A 268 -5.59 19.13 -9.78
N LEU A 269 -4.81 18.19 -9.21
CA LEU A 269 -5.30 17.09 -8.35
C LEU A 269 -5.94 17.54 -7.01
N LYS A 270 -5.86 18.82 -6.65
CA LYS A 270 -6.58 19.43 -5.53
C LYS A 270 -7.79 20.25 -5.97
N LEU A 271 -7.81 20.78 -7.19
CA LEU A 271 -9.00 21.41 -7.78
C LEU A 271 -10.08 20.35 -8.09
N ALA A 272 -9.69 19.17 -8.57
CA ALA A 272 -10.58 18.00 -8.68
C ALA A 272 -11.01 17.39 -7.31
N GLY A 273 -10.64 18.01 -6.18
CA GLY A 273 -10.95 17.52 -4.84
C GLY A 273 -12.25 18.09 -4.25
N PRO A 274 -12.80 17.51 -3.17
CA PRO A 274 -14.08 17.93 -2.57
C PRO A 274 -14.04 19.29 -1.85
N ASP A 275 -12.89 19.98 -1.85
CA ASP A 275 -12.81 21.40 -1.43
C ASP A 275 -13.24 22.34 -2.60
N TYR A 276 -13.20 21.88 -3.87
CA TYR A 276 -13.37 22.69 -5.10
C TYR A 276 -14.17 22.06 -6.26
N ARG A 277 -14.55 20.77 -6.20
CA ARG A 277 -15.15 19.97 -7.30
C ARG A 277 -16.18 20.71 -8.17
N ASP A 278 -17.10 21.43 -7.51
CA ASP A 278 -18.29 22.01 -8.14
C ASP A 278 -18.15 23.52 -8.38
N LYS A 279 -16.90 24.02 -8.44
CA LYS A 279 -16.54 25.44 -8.66
C LYS A 279 -15.76 25.61 -9.97
N ASP A 280 -15.74 26.85 -10.48
CA ASP A 280 -14.93 27.22 -11.64
C ASP A 280 -13.42 26.87 -11.41
N PRO A 281 -12.75 26.19 -12.36
CA PRO A 281 -11.36 25.78 -12.20
C PRO A 281 -10.37 26.94 -12.00
N GLN A 282 -10.58 28.08 -12.67
CA GLN A 282 -9.66 29.22 -12.64
C GLN A 282 -9.79 30.00 -11.32
N GLN A 283 -11.01 30.30 -10.87
CA GLN A 283 -11.28 30.89 -9.56
C GLN A 283 -10.79 29.99 -8.43
N SER A 284 -10.96 28.67 -8.58
CA SER A 284 -10.47 27.67 -7.61
C SER A 284 -8.94 27.62 -7.58
N LEU A 285 -8.27 27.73 -8.73
CA LEU A 285 -6.81 27.85 -8.81
C LEU A 285 -6.30 29.12 -8.10
N GLU A 286 -7.03 30.23 -8.21
CA GLU A 286 -6.69 31.47 -7.53
C GLU A 286 -6.90 31.42 -6.01
N ASP A 287 -8.04 30.91 -5.53
CA ASP A 287 -8.26 30.68 -4.09
C ASP A 287 -7.18 29.74 -3.53
N PHE A 288 -6.88 28.65 -4.24
CA PHE A 288 -5.86 27.71 -3.82
C PHE A 288 -4.45 28.34 -3.79
N LYS A 289 -4.10 29.21 -4.74
CA LYS A 289 -2.86 30.01 -4.71
C LYS A 289 -2.82 30.95 -3.50
N LYS A 290 -3.91 31.69 -3.22
CA LYS A 290 -4.05 32.57 -2.04
C LYS A 290 -3.90 31.78 -0.73
N ARG A 291 -4.53 30.60 -0.66
CA ARG A 291 -4.45 29.64 0.45
C ARG A 291 -3.03 29.06 0.64
N VAL A 292 -2.30 28.77 -0.43
CA VAL A 292 -0.89 28.33 -0.36
C VAL A 292 0.00 29.45 0.17
N ALA A 293 -0.12 30.68 -0.35
CA ALA A 293 0.66 31.83 0.11
C ALA A 293 0.44 32.13 1.61
N ALA A 294 -0.80 32.00 2.10
CA ALA A 294 -1.14 32.15 3.52
C ALA A 294 -0.51 31.07 4.42
N TYR A 295 -0.29 29.85 3.90
CA TYR A 295 0.50 28.82 4.60
C TYR A 295 2.00 29.09 4.52
N GLU A 296 2.50 29.58 3.37
CA GLU A 296 3.92 29.88 3.15
C GLU A 296 4.42 31.03 4.03
N SER A 297 3.60 32.07 4.28
CA SER A 297 3.95 33.18 5.19
C SER A 297 4.15 32.77 6.66
N ALA A 298 3.76 31.56 7.05
CA ALA A 298 3.92 31.01 8.40
C ALA A 298 4.63 29.64 8.40
N TYR A 299 5.22 29.22 7.28
CA TYR A 299 5.87 27.92 7.14
C TYR A 299 7.32 27.98 7.61
N VAL A 300 7.64 27.14 8.59
CA VAL A 300 9.01 26.84 9.01
C VAL A 300 9.26 25.35 8.71
N PRO A 301 10.22 24.99 7.85
CA PRO A 301 10.52 23.60 7.53
C PRO A 301 11.08 22.83 8.74
N LEU A 302 11.40 21.55 8.57
CA LEU A 302 12.20 20.80 9.54
C LEU A 302 13.70 21.14 9.41
N GLY A 303 14.43 21.09 10.53
CA GLY A 303 15.86 21.34 10.58
C GLY A 303 16.32 21.67 12.00
N ASP A 304 17.12 22.72 12.15
CA ASP A 304 17.82 23.15 13.38
C ASP A 304 16.99 23.00 14.67
N TYR A 305 15.70 23.40 14.66
CA TYR A 305 14.83 23.28 15.83
C TYR A 305 14.62 21.81 16.24
N GLU A 306 14.28 20.94 15.30
CA GLU A 306 14.10 19.51 15.55
C GLU A 306 15.41 18.84 16.00
N GLU A 307 16.55 19.25 15.43
CA GLU A 307 17.86 18.71 15.79
C GLU A 307 18.29 19.11 17.20
N HIS A 308 18.11 20.39 17.57
CA HIS A 308 18.34 20.86 18.93
C HIS A 308 17.40 20.23 19.97
N HIS A 309 16.24 19.71 19.57
CA HIS A 309 15.26 19.05 20.44
C HIS A 309 15.22 17.51 20.28
N ASP A 310 16.27 16.90 19.70
CA ASP A 310 16.46 15.45 19.64
C ASP A 310 15.39 14.68 18.81
N MET A 311 14.62 15.40 17.99
CA MET A 311 13.46 14.92 17.24
C MET A 311 13.90 14.28 15.91
N GLN A 312 13.55 13.01 15.68
CA GLN A 312 13.88 12.33 14.42
C GLN A 312 12.95 12.77 13.28
N TYR A 313 13.52 12.97 12.09
CA TYR A 313 12.76 13.39 10.92
C TYR A 313 13.31 12.81 9.60
N ILE A 314 12.46 12.81 8.57
CA ILE A 314 12.82 12.58 7.17
C ILE A 314 12.23 13.74 6.35
N GLN A 315 13.05 14.42 5.55
CA GLN A 315 12.59 15.35 4.51
C GLN A 315 12.68 14.66 3.15
N MET A 316 11.55 14.58 2.47
CA MET A 316 11.42 14.07 1.10
C MET A 316 11.30 15.25 0.14
N ILE A 317 12.34 15.49 -0.66
CA ILE A 317 12.43 16.60 -1.60
C ILE A 317 12.18 16.08 -3.02
N ASP A 318 11.27 16.74 -3.73
CA ASP A 318 10.86 16.46 -5.11
C ASP A 318 10.55 14.96 -5.33
N VAL A 319 9.69 14.46 -4.42
CA VAL A 319 9.08 13.11 -4.44
C VAL A 319 10.09 11.97 -4.57
N GLY A 320 11.27 12.15 -3.96
CA GLY A 320 12.28 11.10 -3.81
C GLY A 320 13.65 11.47 -4.37
N ARG A 321 13.74 12.49 -5.25
CA ARG A 321 15.01 12.96 -5.86
C ARG A 321 16.10 13.29 -4.82
N LYS A 322 15.71 13.76 -3.63
CA LYS A 322 16.60 13.84 -2.46
C LYS A 322 15.86 13.50 -1.18
N LEU A 323 16.50 12.70 -0.34
CA LEU A 323 16.11 12.49 1.06
C LEU A 323 17.14 13.13 1.99
N VAL A 324 16.66 13.72 3.08
CA VAL A 324 17.45 14.08 4.26
C VAL A 324 16.85 13.34 5.45
N GLN A 325 17.67 12.73 6.29
CA GLN A 325 17.19 12.00 7.48
C GLN A 325 18.02 12.37 8.70
N TYR A 326 17.35 12.63 9.81
CA TYR A 326 18.01 12.93 11.08
C TYR A 326 17.65 11.88 12.14
N ARG A 327 18.69 11.24 12.68
CA ARG A 327 18.66 10.45 13.93
C ARG A 327 17.53 9.41 14.02
N LEU A 328 17.34 8.60 12.98
CA LEU A 328 16.29 7.59 12.93
C LEU A 328 16.47 6.51 14.02
N LYS A 329 15.53 6.46 14.96
CA LYS A 329 15.47 5.56 16.12
C LYS A 329 14.52 4.39 15.82
N GLY A 330 14.99 3.15 16.03
CA GLY A 330 14.18 1.92 15.90
C GLY A 330 14.07 1.34 14.49
N PHE A 331 13.54 0.11 14.39
CA PHE A 331 13.44 -0.64 13.13
C PHE A 331 12.48 0.02 12.13
N LEU A 332 11.26 0.37 12.56
CA LEU A 332 10.23 0.97 11.71
C LEU A 332 10.73 2.25 11.02
N SER A 333 11.26 3.21 11.76
CA SER A 333 11.74 4.49 11.22
C SER A 333 12.76 4.31 10.09
N ASN A 334 13.67 3.34 10.25
CA ASN A 334 14.66 3.00 9.23
C ASN A 334 14.01 2.28 8.03
N GLY A 335 13.13 1.30 8.25
CA GLY A 335 12.39 0.62 7.17
C GLY A 335 11.51 1.56 6.34
N ILE A 336 10.97 2.60 6.97
CA ILE A 336 10.21 3.68 6.33
C ILE A 336 11.11 4.52 5.43
N SER A 337 12.30 4.93 5.89
CA SER A 337 13.24 5.71 5.07
C SER A 337 13.67 4.95 3.80
N HIS A 338 14.01 3.65 3.94
CA HIS A 338 14.35 2.79 2.81
C HIS A 338 13.18 2.56 1.83
N TYR A 339 11.93 2.67 2.29
CA TYR A 339 10.76 2.61 1.41
C TYR A 339 10.52 3.95 0.70
N LEU A 340 10.61 5.09 1.39
CA LEU A 340 10.49 6.42 0.78
C LEU A 340 11.56 6.66 -0.31
N ALA A 341 12.74 6.05 -0.18
CA ALA A 341 13.79 6.05 -1.21
C ALA A 341 13.41 5.31 -2.51
N SER A 342 12.38 4.46 -2.49
CA SER A 342 11.86 3.74 -3.66
C SER A 342 10.68 4.44 -4.35
N PHE A 343 10.35 5.68 -3.98
CA PHE A 343 9.20 6.37 -4.56
C PHE A 343 9.56 7.08 -5.87
N ASN A 344 8.71 6.92 -6.88
CA ASN A 344 8.68 7.76 -8.07
C ASN A 344 7.23 8.16 -8.41
N LEU A 345 7.07 8.97 -9.46
CA LEU A 345 5.79 9.35 -10.08
C LEU A 345 5.67 8.89 -11.54
N ALA A 346 6.61 8.06 -12.02
CA ALA A 346 6.69 7.67 -13.42
C ALA A 346 5.47 6.82 -13.82
N PRO A 347 4.63 7.25 -14.79
CA PRO A 347 3.57 6.42 -15.32
C PRO A 347 4.20 5.23 -16.05
N ARG A 348 3.72 4.05 -15.69
CA ARG A 348 4.19 2.74 -16.16
C ARG A 348 3.08 1.72 -16.01
N GLN A 349 3.27 0.56 -16.63
CA GLN A 349 2.41 -0.59 -16.42
C GLN A 349 3.14 -1.67 -15.62
N ILE A 350 2.47 -2.19 -14.61
CA ILE A 350 2.89 -3.35 -13.82
C ILE A 350 1.92 -4.47 -14.17
N TRP A 351 2.40 -5.47 -14.91
CA TRP A 351 1.62 -6.64 -15.30
C TRP A 351 1.93 -7.81 -14.35
N ILE A 352 0.91 -8.60 -13.98
CA ILE A 352 1.07 -9.81 -13.17
C ILE A 352 0.29 -10.94 -13.83
N THR A 353 0.95 -12.08 -14.04
CA THR A 353 0.35 -13.32 -14.56
C THR A 353 0.96 -14.53 -13.86
N ARG A 354 0.26 -15.65 -13.90
CA ARG A 354 0.91 -16.95 -13.69
C ARG A 354 1.68 -17.37 -14.96
N HIS A 355 2.60 -18.32 -14.80
CA HIS A 355 3.10 -19.12 -15.92
C HIS A 355 1.97 -19.83 -16.68
N GLY A 356 2.25 -20.31 -17.89
CA GLY A 356 1.37 -21.21 -18.65
C GLY A 356 1.09 -22.53 -17.93
N GLN A 357 0.19 -23.36 -18.46
CA GLN A 357 -0.13 -24.67 -17.89
C GLN A 357 1.11 -25.59 -17.93
N SER A 358 1.55 -26.05 -16.77
CA SER A 358 2.67 -27.00 -16.63
C SER A 358 2.18 -28.43 -16.41
N VAL A 359 3.03 -29.43 -16.66
CA VAL A 359 2.66 -30.86 -16.51
C VAL A 359 2.21 -31.17 -15.08
N ASP A 360 2.87 -30.61 -14.07
CA ASP A 360 2.42 -30.74 -12.67
C ASP A 360 1.02 -30.14 -12.43
N ASN A 361 0.56 -29.15 -13.21
CA ASN A 361 -0.78 -28.59 -13.07
C ASN A 361 -1.85 -29.51 -13.69
N GLU A 362 -1.56 -30.15 -14.82
CA GLU A 362 -2.42 -31.18 -15.42
C GLU A 362 -2.58 -32.39 -14.50
N LEU A 363 -1.50 -32.80 -13.83
CA LEU A 363 -1.49 -33.87 -12.81
C LEU A 363 -2.05 -33.44 -11.44
N GLY A 364 -2.50 -32.19 -11.26
CA GLY A 364 -3.02 -31.67 -9.98
C GLY A 364 -1.99 -31.61 -8.84
N LYS A 365 -0.69 -31.66 -9.17
CA LYS A 365 0.44 -31.69 -8.23
C LYS A 365 0.87 -30.28 -7.81
N LEU A 366 1.15 -30.11 -6.52
CA LEU A 366 1.58 -28.85 -5.93
C LEU A 366 3.11 -28.72 -5.87
N GLY A 367 3.60 -27.48 -5.98
CA GLY A 367 5.03 -27.18 -5.97
C GLY A 367 5.70 -27.61 -7.28
N GLY A 368 6.78 -28.39 -7.17
CA GLY A 368 7.46 -29.02 -8.29
C GLY A 368 8.17 -28.06 -9.26
N ASP A 369 8.83 -28.66 -10.25
CA ASP A 369 9.55 -27.94 -11.31
C ASP A 369 9.36 -28.56 -12.71
N SER A 370 8.12 -28.97 -13.02
CA SER A 370 7.78 -29.41 -14.39
C SER A 370 7.89 -28.27 -15.41
N SER A 371 8.29 -28.60 -16.63
CA SER A 371 8.12 -27.77 -17.83
C SER A 371 6.65 -27.45 -18.15
N LEU A 372 6.44 -26.56 -19.12
CA LEU A 372 5.13 -26.34 -19.74
C LEU A 372 4.58 -27.57 -20.50
N THR A 373 3.27 -27.51 -20.73
CA THR A 373 2.52 -28.29 -21.73
C THR A 373 2.45 -27.52 -23.05
N GLU A 374 2.00 -28.15 -24.14
CA GLU A 374 1.78 -27.47 -25.43
C GLU A 374 0.82 -26.26 -25.29
N VAL A 375 -0.27 -26.41 -24.53
CA VAL A 375 -1.20 -25.33 -24.19
C VAL A 375 -0.50 -24.20 -23.40
N GLY A 376 0.46 -24.56 -22.55
CA GLY A 376 1.33 -23.61 -21.86
C GLY A 376 2.21 -22.79 -22.81
N HIS A 377 2.78 -23.41 -23.85
CA HIS A 377 3.57 -22.69 -24.86
C HIS A 377 2.69 -21.78 -25.73
N TYR A 378 1.51 -22.24 -26.17
CA TYR A 378 0.54 -21.39 -26.88
C TYR A 378 0.09 -20.18 -26.04
N TYR A 379 -0.06 -20.35 -24.72
CA TYR A 379 -0.28 -19.24 -23.79
C TYR A 379 0.87 -18.22 -23.79
N GLY A 380 2.13 -18.69 -23.69
CA GLY A 380 3.31 -17.83 -23.73
C GLY A 380 3.41 -17.01 -25.03
N GLN A 381 3.17 -17.65 -26.18
CA GLN A 381 3.21 -16.97 -27.48
C GLN A 381 2.08 -15.94 -27.64
N ALA A 382 0.88 -16.25 -27.14
CA ALA A 382 -0.23 -15.29 -27.12
C ALA A 382 0.06 -14.10 -26.17
N LEU A 383 0.68 -14.37 -25.02
CA LEU A 383 1.05 -13.38 -24.01
C LEU A 383 2.06 -12.36 -24.58
N HIS A 384 3.09 -12.82 -25.28
CA HIS A 384 4.03 -11.95 -26.01
C HIS A 384 3.31 -11.02 -27.00
N ARG A 385 2.51 -11.59 -27.89
CA ARG A 385 1.76 -10.83 -28.91
C ARG A 385 0.82 -9.80 -28.28
N PHE A 386 0.17 -10.15 -27.17
CA PHE A 386 -0.75 -9.26 -26.45
C PHE A 386 -0.02 -8.11 -25.72
N ILE A 387 1.07 -8.40 -25.01
CA ILE A 387 1.88 -7.38 -24.33
C ILE A 387 2.50 -6.41 -25.33
N THR A 388 3.05 -6.91 -26.45
CA THR A 388 3.59 -6.08 -27.55
C THR A 388 2.53 -5.17 -28.16
N HIS A 389 1.28 -5.63 -28.28
CA HIS A 389 0.15 -4.80 -28.70
C HIS A 389 -0.21 -3.73 -27.64
N LYS A 390 -0.32 -4.12 -26.36
CA LYS A 390 -0.69 -3.21 -25.26
C LYS A 390 0.38 -2.14 -24.98
N ARG A 391 1.68 -2.45 -25.13
CA ARG A 391 2.79 -1.48 -25.10
C ARG A 391 2.58 -0.37 -26.14
N LYS A 392 2.20 -0.74 -27.37
CA LYS A 392 1.94 0.19 -28.48
C LYS A 392 0.66 1.01 -28.27
N GLN A 393 -0.44 0.38 -27.80
CA GLN A 393 -1.66 1.11 -27.40
C GLN A 393 -1.34 2.17 -26.34
N TRP A 394 -0.60 1.79 -25.29
CA TRP A 394 -0.30 2.68 -24.17
C TRP A 394 0.52 3.90 -24.56
N LEU A 395 1.53 3.73 -25.43
CA LEU A 395 2.33 4.83 -25.97
C LEU A 395 1.48 5.82 -26.78
N MET A 396 0.60 5.32 -27.66
CA MET A 396 -0.34 6.17 -28.42
C MET A 396 -1.25 6.96 -27.49
N GLU A 397 -1.75 6.32 -26.43
CA GLU A 397 -2.57 6.96 -25.41
C GLU A 397 -1.82 8.05 -24.62
N GLN A 398 -0.56 7.85 -24.22
CA GLN A 398 0.20 8.88 -23.52
C GLN A 398 0.45 10.09 -24.43
N THR A 399 0.84 9.86 -25.69
CA THR A 399 1.07 10.93 -26.68
C THR A 399 -0.21 11.72 -26.96
N SER A 400 -1.36 11.05 -27.06
CA SER A 400 -2.66 11.71 -27.20
C SER A 400 -3.04 12.54 -25.98
N LYS A 401 -2.85 12.02 -24.75
CA LYS A 401 -3.10 12.75 -23.49
C LYS A 401 -2.17 13.96 -23.35
N LYS A 402 -0.90 13.84 -23.74
CA LYS A 402 0.06 14.95 -23.79
C LYS A 402 -0.39 16.06 -24.74
N ALA A 403 -0.87 15.71 -25.93
CA ALA A 403 -1.33 16.68 -26.92
C ALA A 403 -2.64 17.42 -26.52
N GLN A 404 -3.39 16.87 -25.55
CA GLN A 404 -4.65 17.46 -25.05
C GLN A 404 -4.49 18.24 -23.74
N ALA A 405 -3.39 18.05 -22.99
CA ALA A 405 -3.19 18.63 -21.67
C ALA A 405 -3.04 20.17 -21.71
N SER A 406 -3.94 20.89 -21.04
CA SER A 406 -3.92 22.36 -20.98
C SER A 406 -3.58 22.90 -19.58
N PHE A 407 -2.99 24.10 -19.50
CA PHE A 407 -2.89 24.87 -18.24
C PHE A 407 -3.17 26.36 -18.47
N PRO A 408 -4.05 27.01 -17.67
CA PRO A 408 -4.90 26.44 -16.64
C PRO A 408 -5.92 25.42 -17.20
N PRO A 409 -6.41 24.46 -16.38
CA PRO A 409 -7.35 23.44 -16.84
C PRO A 409 -8.70 24.07 -17.21
N VAL A 410 -9.20 23.72 -18.39
CA VAL A 410 -10.52 24.13 -18.91
C VAL A 410 -11.62 23.29 -18.23
N PRO A 411 -12.86 23.79 -18.04
CA PRO A 411 -13.98 22.94 -17.62
C PRO A 411 -14.14 21.70 -18.52
N GLY A 412 -14.05 20.51 -17.93
CA GLY A 412 -14.03 19.23 -18.63
C GLY A 412 -12.64 18.65 -18.92
N ASP A 413 -11.55 19.41 -18.70
CA ASP A 413 -10.17 18.92 -18.80
C ASP A 413 -9.82 18.00 -17.61
N ASN A 414 -10.20 16.74 -17.76
CA ASN A 414 -9.90 15.66 -16.82
C ASN A 414 -8.47 15.08 -16.99
N THR A 415 -7.60 15.69 -17.80
CA THR A 415 -6.31 15.11 -18.18
C THR A 415 -5.41 14.91 -16.95
N PRO A 416 -5.07 13.65 -16.56
CA PRO A 416 -4.30 13.41 -15.35
C PRO A 416 -2.86 13.93 -15.50
N PRO A 417 -2.41 14.85 -14.66
CA PRO A 417 -1.12 15.50 -14.86
C PRO A 417 0.02 14.62 -14.34
N TYR A 418 0.69 13.96 -15.27
CA TYR A 418 2.04 13.46 -15.03
C TYR A 418 3.02 14.60 -15.37
N PRO A 419 3.77 15.14 -14.39
CA PRO A 419 4.79 16.14 -14.68
C PRO A 419 5.87 15.49 -15.55
N GLU A 420 6.08 16.05 -16.74
CA GLU A 420 7.02 15.50 -17.71
C GLU A 420 8.46 15.72 -17.27
N MET A 421 8.99 14.75 -16.53
CA MET A 421 10.42 14.66 -16.26
C MET A 421 11.15 14.31 -17.56
N ASN A 422 11.44 15.35 -18.35
CA ASN A 422 11.99 15.34 -19.71
C ASN A 422 12.97 14.17 -19.96
N ARG A 423 12.42 13.10 -20.51
CA ARG A 423 13.10 11.95 -21.10
C ARG A 423 12.25 11.49 -22.27
N ASP A 424 12.91 11.13 -23.36
CA ASP A 424 12.24 10.74 -24.59
C ASP A 424 11.51 9.40 -24.39
N TRP A 425 10.22 9.37 -24.70
CA TRP A 425 9.36 8.21 -24.44
C TRP A 425 9.57 7.06 -25.44
N ASP A 426 10.36 7.28 -26.49
CA ASP A 426 10.48 6.40 -27.66
C ASP A 426 11.06 5.01 -27.36
N SER A 427 11.71 4.82 -26.21
CA SER A 427 12.10 3.49 -25.73
C SER A 427 12.13 3.40 -24.19
N LYS A 428 10.97 3.47 -23.54
CA LYS A 428 10.87 2.89 -22.18
C LYS A 428 11.12 1.39 -22.25
N ASN A 429 11.99 0.90 -21.36
CA ASN A 429 12.29 -0.51 -21.26
C ASN A 429 11.07 -1.30 -20.77
N PHE A 430 11.03 -2.59 -21.10
CA PHE A 430 10.00 -3.50 -20.62
C PHE A 430 10.67 -4.74 -20.01
N CYS A 431 10.77 -4.74 -18.68
CA CYS A 431 11.36 -5.84 -17.93
C CYS A 431 10.37 -7.01 -17.81
N ILE A 432 10.81 -8.23 -18.11
CA ILE A 432 10.04 -9.46 -17.84
C ILE A 432 10.70 -10.17 -16.68
N TRP A 433 9.97 -10.32 -15.58
CA TRP A 433 10.46 -10.96 -14.36
C TRP A 433 9.82 -12.34 -14.20
N THR A 434 10.66 -13.37 -14.15
CA THR A 434 10.23 -14.75 -13.92
C THR A 434 10.71 -15.24 -12.55
N SER A 435 10.18 -16.37 -12.11
CA SER A 435 10.88 -17.19 -11.11
C SER A 435 12.11 -17.90 -11.71
N MET A 436 12.84 -18.66 -10.90
CA MET A 436 13.85 -19.62 -11.37
C MET A 436 13.24 -20.93 -11.90
N LEU A 437 11.95 -21.16 -11.67
CA LEU A 437 11.29 -22.46 -11.94
C LEU A 437 10.92 -22.60 -13.41
N GLN A 438 11.21 -23.76 -14.01
CA GLN A 438 11.26 -23.99 -15.46
C GLN A 438 10.03 -23.43 -16.20
N ARG A 439 8.82 -23.89 -15.85
CA ARG A 439 7.54 -23.39 -16.42
C ARG A 439 7.40 -21.85 -16.50
N SER A 440 8.03 -21.11 -15.59
CA SER A 440 8.00 -19.65 -15.57
C SER A 440 9.01 -19.02 -16.53
N VAL A 441 10.12 -19.70 -16.78
CA VAL A 441 11.15 -19.34 -17.78
C VAL A 441 10.65 -19.73 -19.17
N ASP A 442 10.13 -20.95 -19.35
CA ASP A 442 9.48 -21.41 -20.59
C ASP A 442 8.37 -20.44 -21.06
N THR A 443 7.60 -19.85 -20.13
CA THR A 443 6.54 -18.87 -20.48
C THR A 443 7.12 -17.55 -20.99
N ALA A 444 8.38 -17.24 -20.65
CA ALA A 444 9.10 -16.03 -21.04
C ALA A 444 9.99 -16.20 -22.28
N GLU A 445 10.17 -17.43 -22.79
CA GLU A 445 11.02 -17.76 -23.94
C GLU A 445 10.78 -16.82 -25.15
N TYR A 446 9.51 -16.57 -25.47
CA TYR A 446 9.11 -15.67 -26.56
C TYR A 446 9.46 -14.19 -26.34
N PHE A 447 9.72 -13.76 -25.11
CA PHE A 447 10.24 -12.44 -24.78
C PHE A 447 11.77 -12.42 -24.70
N GLU A 448 12.41 -13.54 -24.34
CA GLU A 448 13.88 -13.67 -24.32
C GLU A 448 14.47 -13.70 -25.74
N ALA A 449 13.68 -14.14 -26.72
CA ALA A 449 13.99 -14.10 -28.15
C ALA A 449 13.69 -12.74 -28.84
N ASP A 450 13.37 -11.68 -28.09
CA ASP A 450 12.94 -10.38 -28.62
C ASP A 450 13.68 -9.22 -27.93
N ASP A 451 14.61 -8.57 -28.65
CA ASP A 451 15.49 -7.48 -28.15
C ASP A 451 14.72 -6.27 -27.57
N ASP A 452 13.41 -6.16 -27.83
CA ASP A 452 12.52 -5.14 -27.29
C ASP A 452 12.27 -5.31 -25.76
N TYR A 453 12.69 -6.45 -25.16
CA TYR A 453 12.42 -6.87 -23.78
C TYR A 453 13.68 -7.26 -22.97
N ASP A 454 13.58 -7.10 -21.65
CA ASP A 454 14.68 -7.37 -20.70
C ASP A 454 14.25 -8.46 -19.69
N VAL A 455 14.58 -9.73 -19.99
CA VAL A 455 14.16 -10.90 -19.20
C VAL A 455 15.12 -11.14 -18.03
N LYS A 456 14.56 -11.28 -16.82
CA LYS A 456 15.29 -11.48 -15.56
C LYS A 456 14.61 -12.52 -14.67
N ASN A 457 15.36 -13.51 -14.24
CA ASN A 457 14.86 -14.65 -13.48
C ASN A 457 15.25 -14.48 -12.00
N TRP A 458 14.28 -14.59 -11.07
CA TRP A 458 14.49 -14.29 -9.65
C TRP A 458 14.03 -15.44 -8.73
N GLU A 459 14.95 -15.97 -7.91
CA GLU A 459 14.62 -16.97 -6.88
C GLU A 459 13.53 -16.47 -5.90
N MET A 460 13.54 -15.16 -5.62
CA MET A 460 12.56 -14.50 -4.77
C MET A 460 11.12 -14.57 -5.32
N LEU A 461 10.92 -14.93 -6.59
CA LEU A 461 9.62 -15.13 -7.25
C LEU A 461 9.20 -16.61 -7.37
N ASN A 462 9.99 -17.57 -6.88
CA ASN A 462 9.64 -19.01 -6.85
C ASN A 462 8.34 -19.26 -6.07
N GLU A 463 7.58 -20.31 -6.42
CA GLU A 463 6.35 -20.70 -5.69
C GLU A 463 6.65 -21.00 -4.21
N LEU A 464 5.64 -20.85 -3.36
CA LEU A 464 5.69 -21.15 -1.93
C LEU A 464 6.15 -22.60 -1.71
N ASN A 465 7.26 -22.80 -1.00
CA ASN A 465 7.81 -24.14 -0.76
C ASN A 465 6.90 -24.97 0.17
N ALA A 466 6.32 -26.04 -0.39
CA ALA A 466 5.38 -26.92 0.31
C ALA A 466 6.03 -28.06 1.13
N GLY A 467 7.37 -28.18 1.11
CA GLY A 467 8.10 -29.19 1.88
C GLY A 467 7.69 -30.63 1.58
N GLN A 468 7.65 -31.48 2.61
CA GLN A 468 7.06 -32.82 2.52
C GLN A 468 5.60 -32.77 2.98
N PHE A 469 4.69 -33.07 2.06
CA PHE A 469 3.27 -32.74 2.20
C PHE A 469 2.47 -33.85 2.90
N GLU A 470 2.23 -33.71 4.21
CA GLU A 470 1.49 -34.73 5.00
C GLU A 470 0.27 -34.21 5.79
N GLU A 471 0.18 -32.92 6.14
CA GLU A 471 -0.84 -32.42 7.10
C GLU A 471 -1.85 -31.38 6.55
N TYR A 472 -2.76 -31.82 5.67
CA TYR A 472 -3.81 -30.97 5.09
C TYR A 472 -4.70 -30.27 6.14
N GLN A 473 -5.08 -30.96 7.24
CA GLN A 473 -6.08 -30.46 8.20
C GLN A 473 -5.62 -29.23 9.00
N LYS A 474 -4.31 -29.07 9.25
CA LYS A 474 -3.80 -27.89 9.98
C LYS A 474 -3.80 -26.66 9.08
N ARG A 475 -3.32 -26.80 7.84
CA ARG A 475 -3.37 -25.79 6.78
C ARG A 475 -4.81 -25.29 6.51
N ALA A 476 -5.79 -26.18 6.56
CA ALA A 476 -7.20 -25.83 6.34
C ALA A 476 -7.83 -25.00 7.48
N LYS A 477 -7.27 -25.04 8.70
CA LYS A 477 -7.76 -24.29 9.86
C LYS A 477 -7.14 -22.90 9.98
N ASP A 478 -5.87 -22.75 9.64
CA ASP A 478 -5.17 -21.47 9.59
C ASP A 478 -4.21 -21.45 8.39
N LYS A 479 -4.70 -20.94 7.25
CA LYS A 479 -3.94 -20.90 6.00
C LYS A 479 -2.87 -19.79 5.98
N LEU A 480 -2.91 -18.83 6.91
CA LEU A 480 -2.02 -17.66 6.92
C LEU A 480 -0.76 -17.93 7.75
N ASN A 481 -0.93 -18.46 8.98
CA ASN A 481 0.17 -18.70 9.92
C ASN A 481 0.78 -20.10 9.81
N TYR A 482 0.12 -21.03 9.10
CA TYR A 482 0.67 -22.35 8.80
C TYR A 482 1.91 -22.22 7.89
N ILE A 483 2.98 -22.88 8.33
CA ILE A 483 4.24 -23.05 7.61
C ILE A 483 4.33 -24.55 7.29
N TYR A 484 4.65 -24.91 6.06
CA TYR A 484 4.81 -26.32 5.70
C TYR A 484 5.98 -26.97 6.44
N PRO A 485 5.86 -28.24 6.87
CA PRO A 485 6.95 -28.98 7.51
C PRO A 485 8.03 -29.38 6.48
N GLY A 486 9.27 -29.43 6.94
CA GLY A 486 10.44 -29.81 6.14
C GLY A 486 11.50 -28.70 6.05
N VAL A 487 12.61 -29.01 5.38
CA VAL A 487 13.70 -28.04 5.18
C VAL A 487 13.26 -26.98 4.18
N GLY A 488 13.27 -25.72 4.59
CA GLY A 488 12.90 -24.57 3.76
C GLY A 488 11.40 -24.41 3.49
N GLY A 489 10.51 -25.15 4.18
CA GLY A 489 9.07 -25.01 4.04
C GLY A 489 8.57 -23.61 4.43
N GLU A 490 7.62 -23.07 3.67
CA GLU A 490 7.12 -21.70 3.82
C GLU A 490 5.65 -21.64 4.26
N GLY A 491 5.25 -20.46 4.78
CA GLY A 491 3.87 -20.01 4.86
C GLY A 491 3.71 -18.67 4.13
N TYR A 492 2.47 -18.17 4.03
CA TYR A 492 2.22 -16.89 3.32
C TYR A 492 2.98 -15.71 3.95
N LEU A 493 3.21 -15.72 5.27
CA LEU A 493 4.00 -14.69 5.95
C LEU A 493 5.49 -14.70 5.56
N GLN A 494 6.06 -15.88 5.25
CA GLN A 494 7.44 -15.99 4.75
C GLN A 494 7.53 -15.47 3.32
N VAL A 495 6.55 -15.82 2.47
CA VAL A 495 6.44 -15.30 1.10
C VAL A 495 6.29 -13.78 1.07
N ILE A 496 5.44 -13.19 1.93
CA ILE A 496 5.37 -11.73 2.16
C ILE A 496 6.74 -11.17 2.57
N SER A 497 7.43 -11.84 3.50
CA SER A 497 8.71 -11.37 4.02
C SER A 497 9.82 -11.33 2.95
N ARG A 498 9.94 -12.36 2.09
CA ARG A 498 10.90 -12.34 0.98
C ARG A 498 10.50 -11.36 -0.13
N LEU A 499 9.22 -11.33 -0.51
CA LEU A 499 8.73 -10.42 -1.56
C LEU A 499 8.78 -8.94 -1.17
N ARG A 500 9.02 -8.59 0.10
CA ARG A 500 9.19 -7.21 0.57
C ARG A 500 10.15 -6.41 -0.31
N ASP A 501 11.27 -7.01 -0.65
CA ASP A 501 12.35 -6.30 -1.31
C ASP A 501 12.15 -6.25 -2.84
N MET A 502 11.40 -7.20 -3.40
CA MET A 502 10.82 -7.09 -4.75
C MET A 502 9.73 -6.02 -4.85
N VAL A 503 8.84 -5.90 -3.85
CA VAL A 503 7.82 -4.83 -3.80
C VAL A 503 8.48 -3.44 -3.77
N ARG A 504 9.58 -3.27 -3.03
CA ARG A 504 10.38 -2.04 -3.07
C ARG A 504 10.98 -1.79 -4.44
N GLU A 505 11.47 -2.81 -5.14
CA GLU A 505 12.06 -2.66 -6.47
C GLU A 505 11.02 -2.33 -7.56
N VAL A 506 9.82 -2.93 -7.52
CA VAL A 506 8.71 -2.57 -8.43
C VAL A 506 8.20 -1.16 -8.19
N GLU A 507 8.21 -0.67 -6.94
CA GLU A 507 7.93 0.74 -6.64
C GLU A 507 9.05 1.68 -7.13
N ARG A 508 10.32 1.26 -7.04
CA ARG A 508 11.51 2.01 -7.49
C ARG A 508 11.59 2.21 -9.00
N ILE A 509 11.27 1.19 -9.78
CA ILE A 509 11.43 1.18 -11.24
C ILE A 509 10.52 2.20 -11.92
N GLU A 510 11.05 2.92 -12.92
CA GLU A 510 10.29 3.91 -13.70
C GLU A 510 9.74 3.33 -15.02
N ASP A 511 10.30 2.22 -15.48
CA ASP A 511 9.99 1.47 -16.71
C ASP A 511 8.79 0.52 -16.56
N HIS A 512 8.42 -0.19 -17.64
CA HIS A 512 7.37 -1.20 -17.61
C HIS A 512 7.91 -2.51 -17.04
N VAL A 513 7.06 -3.27 -16.34
CA VAL A 513 7.42 -4.59 -15.82
C VAL A 513 6.25 -5.57 -15.95
N MET A 514 6.52 -6.80 -16.37
CA MET A 514 5.62 -7.94 -16.19
C MET A 514 6.24 -8.95 -15.25
N ILE A 515 5.46 -9.45 -14.29
CA ILE A 515 5.83 -10.51 -13.37
C ILE A 515 5.08 -11.78 -13.77
N ILE A 516 5.82 -12.74 -14.32
CA ILE A 516 5.36 -14.12 -14.53
C ILE A 516 5.74 -14.91 -13.27
N GLY A 517 4.73 -15.34 -12.51
CA GLY A 517 4.93 -16.01 -11.23
C GLY A 517 4.01 -17.21 -11.02
N HIS A 518 3.75 -17.53 -9.76
CA HIS A 518 2.95 -18.69 -9.35
C HIS A 518 1.78 -18.30 -8.44
N ARG A 519 0.91 -19.25 -8.09
CA ARG A 519 -0.39 -18.99 -7.45
C ARG A 519 -0.23 -18.25 -6.12
N SER A 520 0.75 -18.59 -5.28
CA SER A 520 0.94 -17.90 -3.98
C SER A 520 1.64 -16.54 -4.13
N VAL A 521 2.64 -16.46 -5.01
CA VAL A 521 3.42 -15.24 -5.25
C VAL A 521 2.55 -14.14 -5.87
N CYS A 522 1.78 -14.46 -6.91
CA CYS A 522 0.87 -13.51 -7.55
C CYS A 522 -0.20 -13.00 -6.57
N ARG A 523 -0.77 -13.85 -5.70
CA ARG A 523 -1.71 -13.43 -4.63
C ARG A 523 -1.09 -12.39 -3.69
N VAL A 524 0.15 -12.62 -3.23
CA VAL A 524 0.84 -11.72 -2.30
C VAL A 524 1.19 -10.37 -2.93
N LEU A 525 1.58 -10.36 -4.22
CA LEU A 525 1.85 -9.14 -4.98
C LEU A 525 0.56 -8.38 -5.32
N MET A 526 -0.48 -9.05 -5.79
CA MET A 526 -1.79 -8.44 -6.05
C MET A 526 -2.37 -7.82 -4.77
N ALA A 527 -2.27 -8.51 -3.63
CA ALA A 527 -2.72 -7.99 -2.34
C ALA A 527 -2.01 -6.70 -1.93
N TYR A 528 -0.71 -6.57 -2.23
CA TYR A 528 0.02 -5.33 -2.01
C TYR A 528 -0.55 -4.18 -2.87
N PHE A 529 -0.69 -4.38 -4.18
CA PHE A 529 -1.11 -3.29 -5.08
C PHE A 529 -2.57 -2.88 -4.88
N MET A 530 -3.44 -3.85 -4.58
CA MET A 530 -4.88 -3.66 -4.40
C MET A 530 -5.30 -3.30 -2.97
N ASP A 531 -4.36 -3.14 -2.03
CA ASP A 531 -4.60 -2.78 -0.62
C ASP A 531 -5.58 -3.74 0.09
N LEU A 532 -5.40 -5.05 -0.12
CA LEU A 532 -6.31 -6.10 0.35
C LEU A 532 -5.92 -6.64 1.73
N SER A 533 -6.93 -7.09 2.48
CA SER A 533 -6.73 -7.63 3.82
C SER A 533 -6.08 -9.02 3.81
N LEU A 534 -5.50 -9.40 4.94
CA LEU A 534 -4.75 -10.64 5.11
C LEU A 534 -5.56 -11.91 4.91
N ALA A 535 -6.81 -11.91 5.37
CA ALA A 535 -7.74 -13.00 5.14
C ALA A 535 -8.10 -13.13 3.65
N ASP A 536 -8.01 -12.05 2.89
CA ASP A 536 -8.27 -12.06 1.46
C ASP A 536 -7.06 -12.54 0.65
N ILE A 537 -5.82 -12.43 1.14
CA ILE A 537 -4.63 -12.99 0.43
C ILE A 537 -4.70 -14.52 0.33
N THR A 538 -5.12 -15.18 1.41
CA THR A 538 -5.26 -16.64 1.43
C THR A 538 -6.44 -17.13 0.59
N ASP A 539 -7.45 -16.29 0.42
CA ASP A 539 -8.69 -16.64 -0.27
C ASP A 539 -8.70 -16.24 -1.74
N MET A 540 -8.06 -15.12 -2.12
CA MET A 540 -8.06 -14.53 -3.46
C MET A 540 -7.74 -15.57 -4.54
N ASP A 541 -8.63 -15.76 -5.52
CA ASP A 541 -8.29 -16.63 -6.64
C ASP A 541 -7.45 -15.96 -7.71
N VAL A 542 -6.52 -16.75 -8.24
CA VAL A 542 -5.58 -16.40 -9.29
C VAL A 542 -5.43 -17.66 -10.17
N PRO A 543 -6.40 -17.91 -11.08
CA PRO A 543 -6.36 -19.08 -11.95
C PRO A 543 -5.30 -18.92 -13.06
N LEU A 544 -5.07 -19.98 -13.83
CA LEU A 544 -4.30 -19.91 -15.07
C LEU A 544 -5.07 -19.09 -16.12
N GLY A 545 -4.37 -18.57 -17.14
CA GLY A 545 -4.98 -17.80 -18.21
C GLY A 545 -5.48 -16.40 -17.80
N MET A 546 -5.14 -15.90 -16.61
CA MET A 546 -5.49 -14.54 -16.16
C MET A 546 -4.26 -13.64 -16.09
N LEU A 547 -4.38 -12.49 -16.75
CA LEU A 547 -3.37 -11.43 -16.81
C LEU A 547 -3.95 -10.16 -16.18
N TYR A 548 -3.23 -9.56 -15.23
CA TYR A 548 -3.65 -8.38 -14.50
C TYR A 548 -2.75 -7.19 -14.82
N ALA A 549 -3.32 -6.07 -15.26
CA ALA A 549 -2.61 -4.80 -15.42
C ALA A 549 -2.88 -3.87 -14.25
N ILE A 550 -1.81 -3.30 -13.70
CA ILE A 550 -1.84 -2.33 -12.59
C ILE A 550 -1.08 -1.09 -13.04
N GLU A 551 -1.77 0.05 -13.15
CA GLU A 551 -1.15 1.35 -13.43
C GLU A 551 -1.21 2.25 -12.18
N PRO A 552 -0.07 2.66 -11.60
CA PRO A 552 -0.04 3.60 -10.48
C PRO A 552 -0.69 4.96 -10.83
N LYS A 553 -1.68 5.38 -10.04
CA LYS A 553 -2.35 6.70 -10.16
C LYS A 553 -2.17 7.50 -8.86
N PRO A 554 -2.24 8.85 -8.87
CA PRO A 554 -1.99 9.67 -7.68
C PRO A 554 -2.90 9.39 -6.46
N TYR A 555 -4.06 8.76 -6.64
CA TYR A 555 -4.99 8.43 -5.55
C TYR A 555 -5.32 6.93 -5.40
N GLY A 556 -4.68 6.04 -6.16
CA GLY A 556 -4.91 4.59 -6.13
C GLY A 556 -4.14 3.84 -7.24
N VAL A 557 -4.75 2.81 -7.80
CA VAL A 557 -4.29 2.15 -9.04
C VAL A 557 -5.45 2.08 -10.02
N ALA A 558 -5.19 2.22 -11.32
CA ALA A 558 -6.10 1.68 -12.33
C ALA A 558 -5.77 0.19 -12.48
N PHE A 559 -6.80 -0.64 -12.51
CA PHE A 559 -6.68 -2.09 -12.50
C PHE A 559 -7.56 -2.69 -13.59
N HIS A 560 -6.96 -3.50 -14.45
CA HIS A 560 -7.63 -4.21 -15.53
C HIS A 560 -7.29 -5.69 -15.42
N ALA A 561 -8.26 -6.55 -15.66
CA ALA A 561 -8.04 -8.00 -15.74
C ALA A 561 -8.39 -8.47 -17.15
N TYR A 562 -7.58 -9.36 -17.69
CA TYR A 562 -7.77 -9.95 -19.01
C TYR A 562 -7.74 -11.47 -18.88
N LYS A 563 -8.66 -12.14 -19.56
CA LYS A 563 -8.74 -13.61 -19.61
C LYS A 563 -8.30 -14.11 -20.98
N TYR A 564 -7.43 -15.10 -20.98
CA TYR A 564 -7.03 -15.83 -22.17
C TYR A 564 -8.20 -16.61 -22.79
N ASP A 565 -8.24 -16.56 -24.11
CA ASP A 565 -9.16 -17.31 -24.97
C ASP A 565 -8.33 -18.25 -25.85
N GLU A 566 -8.34 -19.53 -25.51
CA GLU A 566 -7.61 -20.59 -26.19
C GLU A 566 -8.03 -20.75 -27.67
N ALA A 567 -9.30 -20.47 -27.99
CA ALA A 567 -9.82 -20.60 -29.35
C ALA A 567 -9.40 -19.43 -30.25
N MET A 568 -9.19 -18.24 -29.67
CA MET A 568 -8.70 -17.05 -30.41
C MET A 568 -7.17 -16.86 -30.32
N GLY A 569 -6.50 -17.52 -29.37
CA GLY A 569 -5.08 -17.27 -29.08
C GLY A 569 -4.83 -15.83 -28.63
N TRP A 570 -5.76 -15.27 -27.85
CA TRP A 570 -5.79 -13.84 -27.48
C TRP A 570 -6.30 -13.62 -26.05
N PHE A 571 -6.31 -12.37 -25.58
CA PHE A 571 -6.79 -12.00 -24.24
C PHE A 571 -7.95 -11.00 -24.33
N ASN A 572 -9.09 -11.39 -23.75
CA ASN A 572 -10.30 -10.58 -23.69
C ASN A 572 -10.37 -9.83 -22.35
N GLU A 573 -10.67 -8.53 -22.38
CA GLU A 573 -10.77 -7.72 -21.15
C GLU A 573 -12.03 -8.09 -20.35
N MET A 574 -11.87 -8.20 -19.03
CA MET A 574 -12.96 -8.45 -18.09
C MET A 574 -13.33 -7.14 -17.37
N PRO A 575 -14.25 -6.32 -17.93
CA PRO A 575 -14.65 -5.08 -17.29
C PRO A 575 -15.24 -5.35 -15.90
N ASN A 576 -14.91 -4.48 -14.95
CA ASN A 576 -15.33 -4.56 -13.54
C ASN A 576 -14.93 -5.86 -12.79
N TYR A 577 -13.92 -6.61 -13.25
CA TYR A 577 -13.39 -7.76 -12.51
C TYR A 577 -12.97 -7.37 -11.09
N LYS A 578 -13.58 -8.00 -10.08
CA LYS A 578 -13.10 -7.98 -8.69
C LYS A 578 -12.55 -9.37 -8.35
N PRO A 579 -11.35 -9.48 -7.72
CA PRO A 579 -10.79 -10.77 -7.34
C PRO A 579 -11.77 -11.56 -6.46
N GLN A 580 -12.17 -12.74 -6.92
CA GLN A 580 -13.11 -13.59 -6.20
C GLN A 580 -12.41 -14.37 -5.09
N LYS A 581 -13.16 -14.82 -4.09
CA LYS A 581 -12.64 -15.82 -3.14
C LYS A 581 -12.66 -17.19 -3.83
N ALA A 582 -11.50 -17.82 -3.90
CA ALA A 582 -11.31 -19.16 -4.45
C ALA A 582 -12.27 -20.14 -3.79
N ALA A 583 -12.94 -20.96 -4.60
CA ALA A 583 -13.79 -22.02 -4.11
C ALA A 583 -12.99 -22.92 -3.15
N ARG A 584 -13.60 -23.36 -2.04
CA ARG A 584 -12.96 -24.09 -0.92
C ARG A 584 -12.31 -25.43 -1.31
N HIS A 585 -12.41 -25.84 -2.57
CA HIS A 585 -11.86 -27.08 -3.13
C HIS A 585 -10.93 -26.87 -4.34
N SER A 586 -10.60 -25.62 -4.73
CA SER A 586 -9.62 -25.36 -5.79
C SER A 586 -8.18 -25.51 -5.26
N ILE A 587 -7.57 -26.65 -5.56
CA ILE A 587 -6.17 -27.00 -5.25
C ILE A 587 -5.22 -26.03 -5.96
#